data_AF-A0A8C7WWZ0-F1
#
_entry.id   AF-A0A8C7WWZ0-F1
#
_cell.length_a   1.000
_cell.length_b   1.000
_cell.length_c   1.000
_cell.angle_alpha   90.00
_cell.angle_beta   90.00
_cell.angle_gamma   90.00
#
_symmetry.space_group_name_H-M   'P 1'
#
loop_
_entity.id
_entity.type
_entity.pdbx_description
1 polymer ?
#
loop_
_entity_poly.entity_id
_entity_poly.type
_entity_poly.pdbx_seq_one_letter_code
_entity_poly.pdbx_strand_id
1 'polypeptide(L)'
;MSPLFLSAFFLECIFLICQELKLDPAVGYHATELVQRFMVKHLSDLLVTPETSAAAASEPRNLEDSIFDQLKEKFPLILFSCVQLANKMSLNHHMIDTGTAVSFLHLLGLSVSKKTILESELMVFKGLEFRLIYPNPLTSVETLLEVLGHNDPSVPVKRLYHLCRHVLQFITLQKAAIYDSLLKVTTQRASPSKEQREKFVTVTEDCMLLGVGVIAVAVFILYIRKWEQVTSSHTHTLHLMK
;
A
#
# COMPACT_ATOMS: atom_id res chain seq x y z
N MET A 1 12.18 -13.23 -8.10
CA MET A 1 10.86 -12.82 -8.60
C MET A 1 10.51 -11.52 -7.89
N SER A 2 10.39 -10.40 -8.60
CA SER A 2 10.20 -9.07 -8.00
C SER A 2 8.82 -8.99 -7.33
N PRO A 3 8.70 -8.56 -6.06
CA PRO A 3 7.44 -8.55 -5.30
C PRO A 3 6.44 -7.44 -5.70
N LEU A 4 6.56 -6.87 -6.90
CA LEU A 4 5.83 -5.67 -7.36
C LEU A 4 4.78 -6.00 -8.43
N PHE A 5 3.99 -7.05 -8.21
CA PHE A 5 3.03 -7.53 -9.21
C PHE A 5 1.70 -6.75 -9.22
N LEU A 6 1.40 -5.98 -8.18
CA LEU A 6 0.17 -5.19 -8.11
C LEU A 6 0.37 -3.81 -8.75
N SER A 7 -0.49 -3.49 -9.71
CA SER A 7 -0.56 -2.16 -10.29
C SER A 7 -0.93 -1.13 -9.22
N ALA A 8 -0.44 0.10 -9.38
CA ALA A 8 -0.78 1.22 -8.51
C ALA A 8 -2.31 1.41 -8.36
N PHE A 9 -3.07 1.08 -9.43
CA PHE A 9 -4.53 1.12 -9.44
C PHE A 9 -5.15 0.25 -8.33
N PHE A 10 -4.70 -0.99 -8.15
CA PHE A 10 -5.28 -1.87 -7.14
C PHE A 10 -4.97 -1.41 -5.71
N LEU A 11 -3.77 -0.86 -5.51
CA LEU A 11 -3.41 -0.27 -4.22
C LEU A 11 -4.21 1.01 -3.94
N GLU A 12 -4.45 1.82 -4.97
CA GLU A 12 -5.32 2.99 -4.87
C GLU A 12 -6.76 2.60 -4.51
N CYS A 13 -7.31 1.53 -5.11
CA CYS A 13 -8.62 1.01 -4.72
C CYS A 13 -8.68 0.64 -3.23
N ILE A 14 -7.63 0.02 -2.66
CA ILE A 14 -7.58 -0.30 -1.23
C ILE A 14 -7.71 0.99 -0.40
N PHE A 15 -6.93 2.02 -0.72
CA PHE A 15 -7.00 3.28 0.03
C PHE A 15 -8.34 3.98 -0.12
N LEU A 16 -8.95 3.95 -1.31
CA LEU A 16 -10.29 4.50 -1.55
C LEU A 16 -11.37 3.75 -0.75
N ILE A 17 -11.33 2.41 -0.71
CA ILE A 17 -12.24 1.61 0.11
C ILE A 17 -12.11 2.00 1.59
N CYS A 18 -10.87 2.09 2.10
CA CYS A 18 -10.62 2.50 3.48
C CYS A 18 -11.15 3.92 3.76
N GLN A 19 -11.02 4.83 2.80
CA GLN A 19 -11.53 6.20 2.93
C GLN A 19 -13.06 6.26 2.95
N GLU A 20 -13.73 5.57 2.02
CA GLU A 20 -15.20 5.51 1.94
C GLU A 20 -15.80 4.89 3.21
N LEU A 21 -15.16 3.84 3.73
CA LEU A 21 -15.56 3.17 4.97
C LEU A 21 -15.04 3.85 6.24
N LYS A 22 -14.33 4.98 6.12
CA LYS A 22 -13.77 5.77 7.23
C LYS A 22 -12.92 4.94 8.20
N LEU A 23 -12.14 4.01 7.66
CA LEU A 23 -11.27 3.14 8.44
C LEU A 23 -10.02 3.90 8.91
N ASP A 24 -9.37 3.33 9.91
CA ASP A 24 -8.07 3.81 10.37
C ASP A 24 -7.05 3.79 9.20
N PRO A 25 -6.22 4.83 9.01
CA PRO A 25 -5.28 4.89 7.90
C PRO A 25 -4.30 3.70 7.86
N ALA A 26 -3.94 3.14 9.02
CA ALA A 26 -3.06 1.98 9.12
C ALA A 26 -3.67 0.75 8.42
N VAL A 27 -5.00 0.63 8.37
CA VAL A 27 -5.70 -0.49 7.72
C VAL A 27 -5.37 -0.55 6.22
N GLY A 28 -5.27 0.59 5.54
CA GLY A 28 -4.96 0.63 4.10
C GLY A 28 -3.55 0.09 3.79
N TYR A 29 -2.56 0.46 4.60
CA TYR A 29 -1.20 -0.03 4.46
C TYR A 29 -1.08 -1.51 4.79
N HIS A 30 -1.78 -1.96 5.84
CA HIS A 30 -1.81 -3.36 6.22
C HIS A 30 -2.50 -4.21 5.16
N ALA A 31 -3.66 -3.79 4.65
CA ALA A 31 -4.36 -4.46 3.56
C ALA A 31 -3.51 -4.53 2.28
N THR A 32 -2.75 -3.49 1.97
CA THR A 32 -1.79 -3.49 0.85
C THR A 32 -0.76 -4.61 0.99
N GLU A 33 -0.20 -4.79 2.19
CA GLU A 33 0.76 -5.87 2.47
C GLU A 33 0.11 -7.26 2.35
N LEU A 34 -1.12 -7.42 2.87
CA LEU A 34 -1.88 -8.67 2.75
C LEU A 34 -2.14 -9.04 1.29
N VAL A 35 -2.61 -8.08 0.48
CA VAL A 35 -2.86 -8.32 -0.95
C VAL A 35 -1.56 -8.69 -1.67
N GLN A 36 -0.47 -7.96 -1.43
CA GLN A 36 0.82 -8.25 -2.07
C GLN A 36 1.30 -9.68 -1.80
N ARG A 37 1.27 -10.10 -0.53
CA ARG A 37 1.69 -11.45 -0.13
C ARG A 37 0.74 -12.53 -0.66
N PHE A 38 -0.56 -12.29 -0.55
CA PHE A 38 -1.56 -13.21 -1.06
C PHE A 38 -1.39 -13.41 -2.57
N MET A 39 -1.22 -12.33 -3.33
CA MET A 39 -1.04 -12.39 -4.78
C MET A 39 0.20 -13.17 -5.20
N VAL A 40 1.35 -12.92 -4.56
CA VAL A 40 2.59 -13.65 -4.85
C VAL A 40 2.40 -15.15 -4.62
N LYS A 41 1.78 -15.52 -3.50
CA LYS A 41 1.56 -16.92 -3.17
C LYS A 41 0.51 -17.58 -4.06
N HIS A 42 -0.63 -16.93 -4.27
CA HIS A 42 -1.70 -17.45 -5.10
C HIS A 42 -1.23 -17.71 -6.55
N LEU A 43 -0.45 -16.79 -7.12
CA LEU A 43 0.16 -16.98 -8.44
C LEU A 43 1.20 -18.12 -8.44
N SER A 44 2.00 -18.23 -7.37
CA SER A 44 2.97 -19.33 -7.25
C SER A 44 2.29 -20.69 -7.19
N ASP A 45 1.20 -20.81 -6.42
CA ASP A 45 0.41 -22.05 -6.31
C ASP A 45 -0.23 -22.42 -7.66
N LEU A 46 -0.79 -21.45 -8.38
CA LEU A 46 -1.36 -21.65 -9.72
C LEU A 46 -0.32 -22.12 -10.75
N LEU A 47 0.91 -21.63 -10.67
CA LEU A 47 2.00 -22.05 -11.56
C LEU A 47 2.54 -23.46 -11.24
N VAL A 48 2.40 -23.92 -9.99
CA VAL A 48 2.87 -25.25 -9.54
C VAL A 48 1.80 -26.34 -9.71
N THR A 49 0.52 -25.97 -9.85
CA THR A 49 -0.58 -26.93 -9.93
C THR A 49 -0.50 -27.77 -11.23
N PRO A 50 -0.31 -29.10 -11.17
CA PRO A 50 -0.08 -29.93 -12.36
C PRO A 50 -1.30 -30.14 -13.26
N GLU A 51 -2.49 -29.77 -12.81
CA GLU A 51 -3.76 -30.10 -13.48
C GLU A 51 -3.93 -29.41 -14.84
N THR A 52 -3.12 -28.40 -15.16
CA THR A 52 -3.09 -27.74 -16.48
C THR A 52 -1.95 -28.20 -17.40
N SER A 53 -1.06 -29.07 -16.92
CA SER A 53 0.15 -29.48 -17.65
C SER A 53 0.00 -30.76 -18.49
N ALA A 54 -1.15 -31.44 -18.43
CA ALA A 54 -1.35 -32.70 -19.14
C ALA A 54 -2.10 -32.59 -20.48
N ALA A 55 -2.60 -31.40 -20.87
CA ALA A 55 -3.49 -31.29 -22.04
C ALA A 55 -3.27 -30.08 -22.98
N ALA A 56 -2.24 -29.25 -22.80
CA ALA A 56 -2.01 -28.14 -23.72
C ALA A 56 -0.53 -27.97 -24.06
N ALA A 57 -0.10 -28.66 -25.13
CA ALA A 57 1.06 -28.30 -25.90
C ALA A 57 0.77 -27.05 -26.77
N SER A 58 0.24 -25.98 -26.18
CA SER A 58 -0.01 -24.70 -26.84
C SER A 58 0.42 -23.53 -25.94
N GLU A 59 1.27 -22.70 -26.55
CA GLU A 59 1.86 -21.42 -26.14
C GLU A 59 1.67 -20.89 -24.70
N PRO A 60 2.77 -20.51 -24.00
CA PRO A 60 2.74 -19.99 -22.62
C PRO A 60 1.95 -18.69 -22.42
N ARG A 61 1.61 -17.94 -23.49
CA ARG A 61 0.80 -16.71 -23.37
C ARG A 61 -0.64 -16.99 -22.92
N ASN A 62 -1.22 -18.13 -23.32
CA ASN A 62 -2.62 -18.45 -23.02
C ASN A 62 -2.87 -18.83 -21.55
N LEU A 63 -1.84 -19.30 -20.83
CA LEU A 63 -1.97 -19.68 -19.42
C LEU A 63 -1.99 -18.46 -18.50
N GLU A 64 -1.10 -17.49 -18.76
CA GLU A 64 -1.05 -16.24 -18.00
C GLU A 64 -2.33 -15.44 -18.19
N ASP A 65 -2.82 -15.31 -19.43
CA ASP A 65 -4.07 -14.61 -19.74
C ASP A 65 -5.29 -15.29 -19.07
N SER A 66 -5.35 -16.63 -19.08
CA SER A 66 -6.42 -17.40 -18.41
C SER A 66 -6.40 -17.23 -16.88
N ILE A 67 -5.21 -17.22 -16.27
CA ILE A 67 -5.05 -16.94 -14.83
C ILE A 67 -5.50 -15.51 -14.52
N PHE A 68 -5.12 -14.54 -15.36
CA PHE A 68 -5.52 -13.14 -15.20
C PHE A 68 -7.03 -12.94 -15.32
N ASP A 69 -7.69 -13.58 -16.28
CA ASP A 69 -9.14 -13.47 -16.47
C ASP A 69 -9.92 -14.09 -15.29
N GLN A 70 -9.50 -15.27 -14.80
CA GLN A 70 -10.08 -15.88 -13.60
C GLN A 70 -9.89 -15.02 -12.34
N LEU A 71 -8.74 -14.35 -12.27
CA LEU A 71 -8.39 -13.51 -11.14
C LEU A 71 -9.16 -12.18 -11.18
N LYS A 72 -9.39 -11.61 -12.37
CA LYS A 72 -10.05 -10.32 -12.59
C LYS A 72 -11.46 -10.27 -12.03
N GLU A 73 -12.24 -11.33 -12.19
CA GLU A 73 -13.62 -11.41 -11.66
C GLU A 73 -13.65 -11.48 -10.13
N LYS A 74 -12.67 -12.17 -9.53
CA LYS A 74 -12.57 -12.35 -8.06
C LYS A 74 -11.83 -11.20 -7.39
N PHE A 75 -11.13 -10.38 -8.16
CA PHE A 75 -10.21 -9.38 -7.65
C PHE A 75 -10.83 -8.37 -6.70
N PRO A 76 -12.01 -7.77 -6.99
CA PRO A 76 -12.63 -6.83 -6.07
C PRO A 76 -12.94 -7.46 -4.71
N LEU A 77 -13.37 -8.73 -4.70
CA LEU A 77 -13.68 -9.45 -3.49
C LEU A 77 -12.42 -9.83 -2.70
N ILE A 78 -11.32 -10.15 -3.38
CA ILE A 78 -10.00 -10.40 -2.76
C ILE A 78 -9.48 -9.11 -2.09
N LEU A 79 -9.50 -7.99 -2.81
CA LEU A 79 -9.11 -6.68 -2.27
C LEU A 79 -9.92 -6.34 -1.02
N PHE A 80 -11.25 -6.46 -1.13
CA PHE A 80 -12.16 -6.17 -0.02
C PHE A 80 -11.95 -7.12 1.17
N SER A 81 -11.68 -8.40 0.91
CA SER A 81 -11.34 -9.39 1.95
C SER A 81 -10.06 -9.03 2.70
N CYS A 82 -9.03 -8.55 2.00
CA CYS A 82 -7.81 -8.07 2.65
C CYS A 82 -8.07 -6.83 3.51
N VAL A 83 -8.93 -5.90 3.06
CA VAL A 83 -9.36 -4.75 3.88
C VAL A 83 -10.09 -5.21 5.14
N GLN A 84 -11.01 -6.16 5.03
CA GLN A 84 -11.73 -6.70 6.19
C GLN A 84 -10.79 -7.38 7.18
N LEU A 85 -9.86 -8.22 6.71
CA LEU A 85 -8.85 -8.86 7.56
C LEU A 85 -7.97 -7.83 8.25
N ALA A 86 -7.45 -6.85 7.51
CA ALA A 86 -6.64 -5.77 8.07
C ALA A 86 -7.40 -4.95 9.11
N ASN A 87 -8.69 -4.66 8.87
CA ASN A 87 -9.53 -3.94 9.83
C ASN A 87 -9.79 -4.74 11.11
N LYS A 88 -9.96 -6.06 11.00
CA LYS A 88 -10.09 -6.96 12.18
C LYS A 88 -8.81 -7.03 13.01
N MET A 89 -7.65 -6.81 12.39
CA MET A 89 -6.36 -6.73 13.09
C MET A 89 -6.09 -5.34 13.69
N SER A 90 -6.89 -4.33 13.33
CA SER A 90 -6.78 -2.99 13.87
C SER A 90 -7.36 -2.92 15.29
N LEU A 91 -6.72 -2.14 16.16
CA LEU A 91 -7.19 -1.90 17.53
C LEU A 91 -8.38 -0.92 17.57
N ASN A 92 -8.71 -0.28 16.44
CA ASN A 92 -9.79 0.70 16.35
C ASN A 92 -11.16 0.03 16.24
N HIS A 93 -12.14 0.51 17.02
CA HIS A 93 -13.44 -0.14 17.23
C HIS A 93 -14.41 -0.10 16.03
N HIS A 94 -14.03 0.51 14.90
CA HIS A 94 -14.89 0.60 13.72
C HIS A 94 -14.78 -0.67 12.85
N MET A 95 -15.31 -1.78 13.38
CA MET A 95 -15.38 -3.03 12.66
C MET A 95 -16.40 -2.94 11.51
N ILE A 96 -16.01 -3.44 10.34
CA ILE A 96 -16.94 -3.62 9.22
C ILE A 96 -17.78 -4.84 9.55
N ASP A 97 -19.07 -4.64 9.84
CA ASP A 97 -19.99 -5.75 9.97
C ASP A 97 -20.35 -6.33 8.58
N THR A 98 -20.81 -7.57 8.57
CA THR A 98 -21.11 -8.29 7.32
C THR A 98 -22.25 -7.64 6.52
N GLY A 99 -23.17 -6.92 7.17
CA GLY A 99 -24.22 -6.15 6.48
C GLY A 99 -23.64 -4.96 5.73
N THR A 100 -22.81 -4.16 6.39
CA THR A 100 -22.09 -3.04 5.77
C THR A 100 -21.22 -3.51 4.60
N ALA A 101 -20.53 -4.65 4.75
CA ALA A 101 -19.73 -5.26 3.69
C ALA A 101 -20.56 -5.60 2.43
N VAL A 102 -21.71 -6.26 2.60
CA VAL A 102 -22.62 -6.59 1.49
C VAL A 102 -23.14 -5.32 0.81
N SER A 103 -23.63 -4.36 1.60
CA SER A 103 -24.15 -3.09 1.08
C SER A 103 -23.09 -2.32 0.28
N PHE A 104 -21.86 -2.26 0.79
CA PHE A 104 -20.76 -1.59 0.10
C PHE A 104 -20.42 -2.27 -1.24
N LEU A 105 -20.29 -3.60 -1.27
CA LEU A 105 -20.00 -4.32 -2.51
C LEU A 105 -21.15 -4.22 -3.53
N HIS A 106 -22.41 -4.20 -3.06
CA HIS A 106 -23.57 -3.95 -3.94
C HIS A 106 -23.54 -2.56 -4.57
N LEU A 107 -23.12 -1.53 -3.82
CA LEU A 107 -22.95 -0.16 -4.35
C LEU A 107 -21.88 -0.10 -5.46
N LEU A 108 -20.88 -0.98 -5.40
CA LEU A 108 -19.86 -1.14 -6.45
C LEU A 108 -20.33 -2.03 -7.63
N GLY A 109 -21.60 -2.45 -7.64
CA GLY A 109 -22.18 -3.30 -8.69
C GLY A 109 -21.92 -4.80 -8.52
N LEU A 110 -21.37 -5.23 -7.38
CA LEU A 110 -21.09 -6.64 -7.10
C LEU A 110 -22.22 -7.25 -6.28
N SER A 111 -23.01 -8.13 -6.89
CA SER A 111 -24.04 -8.90 -6.18
C SER A 111 -23.39 -10.04 -5.40
N VAL A 112 -23.29 -9.91 -4.08
CA VAL A 112 -22.56 -10.87 -3.23
C VAL A 112 -23.38 -11.25 -2.00
N SER A 113 -23.33 -12.53 -1.65
CA SER A 113 -23.94 -13.01 -0.41
C SER A 113 -22.98 -12.88 0.77
N LYS A 114 -23.52 -12.83 1.99
CA LYS A 114 -22.70 -12.90 3.23
C LYS A 114 -21.78 -14.13 3.25
N LYS A 115 -22.28 -15.27 2.73
CA LYS A 115 -21.52 -16.52 2.62
C LYS A 115 -20.32 -16.35 1.68
N THR A 116 -20.53 -15.74 0.52
CA THR A 116 -19.49 -15.49 -0.49
C THR A 116 -18.38 -14.59 0.07
N ILE A 117 -18.75 -13.56 0.84
CA ILE A 117 -17.76 -12.69 1.50
C ILE A 117 -16.92 -13.48 2.50
N LEU A 118 -17.55 -14.28 3.36
CA LEU A 118 -16.84 -15.09 4.36
C LEU A 118 -15.93 -16.15 3.71
N GLU A 119 -16.40 -16.79 2.64
CA GLU A 119 -15.61 -17.77 1.89
C GLU A 119 -14.38 -17.12 1.24
N SER A 120 -14.53 -15.93 0.67
CA SER A 120 -13.39 -15.20 0.11
C SER A 120 -12.42 -14.73 1.19
N GLU A 121 -12.91 -14.28 2.34
CA GLU A 121 -12.06 -13.90 3.46
C GLU A 121 -11.26 -15.10 3.98
N LEU A 122 -11.91 -16.25 4.14
CA LEU A 122 -11.26 -17.49 4.55
C LEU A 122 -10.25 -17.98 3.50
N MET A 123 -10.54 -17.81 2.21
CA MET A 123 -9.61 -18.13 1.13
C MET A 123 -8.34 -17.28 1.21
N VAL A 124 -8.47 -15.96 1.40
CA VAL A 124 -7.32 -15.06 1.61
C VAL A 124 -6.55 -15.46 2.86
N PHE A 125 -7.23 -15.70 3.98
CA PHE A 125 -6.60 -16.04 5.25
C PHE A 125 -5.81 -17.36 5.18
N LYS A 126 -6.37 -18.39 4.53
CA LYS A 126 -5.67 -19.65 4.24
C LYS A 126 -4.51 -19.45 3.27
N GLY A 127 -4.72 -18.66 2.21
CA GLY A 127 -3.69 -18.30 1.24
C GLY A 127 -2.49 -17.65 1.93
N LEU A 128 -2.72 -16.81 2.94
CA LEU A 128 -1.69 -16.19 3.75
C LEU A 128 -1.11 -17.10 4.84
N GLU A 129 -1.44 -18.40 4.88
CA GLU A 129 -0.97 -19.32 5.93
C GLU A 129 -1.34 -18.85 7.34
N PHE A 130 -2.47 -18.16 7.47
CA PHE A 130 -2.91 -17.56 8.72
C PHE A 130 -1.95 -16.51 9.30
N ARG A 131 -0.98 -16.02 8.52
CA ARG A 131 -0.07 -14.94 8.90
C ARG A 131 -0.67 -13.60 8.51
N LEU A 132 -1.08 -12.83 9.52
CA LEU A 132 -1.63 -11.49 9.34
C LEU A 132 -0.81 -10.41 10.05
N ILE A 133 0.24 -10.77 10.79
CA ILE A 133 1.03 -9.78 11.53
C ILE A 133 2.22 -9.38 10.67
N TYR A 134 2.14 -8.19 10.08
CA TYR A 134 3.19 -7.61 9.25
C TYR A 134 3.52 -6.18 9.70
N PRO A 135 4.76 -5.72 9.50
CA PRO A 135 5.16 -4.35 9.78
C PRO A 135 4.27 -3.36 9.01
N ASN A 136 3.77 -2.35 9.71
CA ASN A 136 3.01 -1.27 9.10
C ASN A 136 3.89 -0.03 8.96
N PRO A 137 4.15 0.48 7.74
CA PRO A 137 5.03 1.62 7.55
C PRO A 137 4.48 2.91 8.20
N LEU A 138 3.16 3.03 8.36
CA LEU A 138 2.58 4.18 9.05
C LEU A 138 2.92 4.15 10.54
N THR A 139 2.92 2.97 11.17
CA THR A 139 3.31 2.83 12.59
C THR A 139 4.77 3.26 12.80
N SER A 140 5.68 2.94 11.88
CA SER A 140 7.06 3.45 11.95
C SER A 140 7.13 4.98 11.88
N VAL A 141 6.34 5.60 11.00
CA VAL A 141 6.23 7.07 10.91
C VAL A 141 5.68 7.66 12.20
N GLU A 142 4.61 7.07 12.75
CA GLU A 142 3.97 7.53 13.98
C GLU A 142 4.93 7.47 15.17
N THR A 143 5.62 6.34 15.36
CA THR A 143 6.64 6.18 16.40
C THR A 143 7.75 7.23 16.28
N LEU A 144 8.27 7.46 15.07
CA LEU A 144 9.34 8.45 14.86
C LEU A 144 8.86 9.87 15.11
N LEU A 145 7.64 10.22 14.69
CA LEU A 145 7.04 11.53 14.95
C LEU A 145 6.77 11.76 16.45
N GLU A 146 6.37 10.73 17.18
CA GLU A 146 6.18 10.80 18.63
C GLU A 146 7.52 11.07 19.34
N VAL A 147 8.58 10.35 18.97
CA VAL A 147 9.94 10.59 19.48
C VAL A 147 10.42 12.01 19.16
N LEU A 148 10.20 12.49 17.92
CA LEU A 148 10.57 13.86 17.54
C LEU A 148 9.82 14.92 18.36
N GLY A 149 8.51 14.77 18.53
CA GLY A 149 7.70 15.70 19.31
C GLY A 149 8.03 15.68 20.81
N HIS A 150 8.43 14.52 21.33
CA HIS A 150 8.90 14.39 22.71
C HIS A 150 10.23 15.14 22.91
N ASN A 151 11.17 14.98 21.96
CA ASN A 151 12.49 15.60 22.03
C ASN A 151 12.46 17.11 21.76
N ASP A 152 11.55 17.58 20.91
CA ASP A 152 11.38 19.01 20.59
C ASP A 152 9.88 19.38 20.49
N PRO A 153 9.30 19.99 21.54
CA PRO A 153 7.90 20.41 21.55
C PRO A 153 7.52 21.46 20.49
N SER A 154 8.50 22.12 19.85
CA SER A 154 8.24 23.09 18.78
C SER A 154 7.89 22.42 17.45
N VAL A 155 8.18 21.12 17.31
CA VAL A 155 7.89 20.34 16.11
C VAL A 155 6.38 20.27 15.90
N PRO A 156 5.84 20.68 14.73
CA PRO A 156 4.42 20.66 14.46
C PRO A 156 3.94 19.24 14.09
N VAL A 157 4.04 18.30 15.02
CA VAL A 157 3.79 16.85 14.83
C VAL A 157 2.47 16.57 14.11
N LYS A 158 1.37 17.21 14.53
CA LYS A 158 0.06 17.01 13.89
C LYS A 158 0.06 17.38 12.41
N ARG A 159 0.68 18.50 12.04
CA ARG A 159 0.78 18.93 10.62
C ARG A 159 1.69 18.01 9.83
N LEU A 160 2.81 17.61 10.42
CA LEU A 160 3.73 16.65 9.81
C LEU A 160 3.06 15.30 9.59
N TYR A 161 2.30 14.80 10.55
CA TYR A 161 1.55 13.55 10.43
C TYR A 161 0.62 13.55 9.21
N HIS A 162 -0.16 14.61 9.02
CA HIS A 162 -1.03 14.74 7.84
C HIS A 162 -0.23 14.71 6.52
N LEU A 163 0.88 15.44 6.45
CA LEU A 163 1.74 15.41 5.26
C LEU A 163 2.40 14.05 5.05
N CYS A 164 2.87 13.41 6.12
CA CYS A 164 3.50 12.09 6.07
C CYS A 164 2.53 11.05 5.52
N ARG A 165 1.24 11.11 5.88
CA ARG A 165 0.22 10.20 5.31
C ARG A 165 0.13 10.32 3.79
N HIS A 166 0.09 11.55 3.26
CA HIS A 166 0.05 11.76 1.81
C HIS A 166 1.34 11.31 1.11
N VAL A 167 2.50 11.64 1.69
CA VAL A 167 3.80 11.24 1.16
C VAL A 167 3.94 9.71 1.16
N LEU A 168 3.59 9.06 2.27
CA LEU A 168 3.67 7.62 2.41
C LEU A 168 2.70 6.91 1.45
N GLN A 169 1.47 7.40 1.32
CA GLN A 169 0.52 6.87 0.33
C GLN A 169 1.07 6.98 -1.09
N PHE A 170 1.63 8.13 -1.47
CA PHE A 170 2.27 8.30 -2.78
C PHE A 170 3.42 7.31 -2.98
N ILE A 171 4.30 7.14 -1.98
CA ILE A 171 5.40 6.19 -2.05
C ILE A 171 4.90 4.75 -2.18
N THR A 172 3.81 4.38 -1.47
CA THR A 172 3.20 3.06 -1.60
C THR A 172 2.70 2.81 -3.03
N LEU A 173 2.04 3.79 -3.65
CA LEU A 173 1.54 3.68 -5.02
C LEU A 173 2.69 3.65 -6.06
N GLN A 174 3.79 4.36 -5.81
CA GLN A 174 4.93 4.49 -6.71
C GLN A 174 6.13 3.63 -6.29
N LYS A 175 5.92 2.63 -5.43
CA LYS A 175 6.98 1.84 -4.78
C LYS A 175 7.97 1.29 -5.81
N ALA A 176 7.49 0.69 -6.89
CA ALA A 176 8.35 0.16 -7.96
C ALA A 176 9.28 1.22 -8.55
N ALA A 177 8.72 2.35 -9.00
CA ALA A 177 9.48 3.39 -9.67
C ALA A 177 10.50 4.05 -8.74
N ILE A 178 10.10 4.34 -7.50
CA ILE A 178 10.95 4.99 -6.50
C ILE A 178 12.11 4.09 -6.12
N TYR A 179 11.85 2.83 -5.77
CA TYR A 179 12.92 1.93 -5.33
C TYR A 179 13.80 1.44 -6.49
N ASP A 180 13.28 1.31 -7.71
CA ASP A 180 14.12 1.04 -8.88
C ASP A 180 15.04 2.23 -9.21
N SER A 181 14.54 3.46 -9.11
CA SER A 181 15.36 4.67 -9.24
C SER A 181 16.43 4.73 -8.15
N LEU A 182 16.06 4.51 -6.89
CA LEU A 182 16.98 4.51 -5.76
C LEU A 182 18.07 3.44 -5.90
N LEU A 183 17.72 2.24 -6.37
CA LEU A 183 18.68 1.17 -6.64
C LEU A 183 19.67 1.57 -7.74
N LYS A 184 19.19 2.14 -8.85
CA LYS A 184 20.05 2.59 -9.97
C LYS A 184 21.03 3.68 -9.53
N VAL A 185 20.55 4.64 -8.74
CA VAL A 185 21.37 5.74 -8.20
C VAL A 185 22.42 5.20 -7.23
N THR A 186 22.02 4.39 -6.25
CA THR A 186 22.93 3.85 -5.22
C THR A 186 23.99 2.91 -5.79
N THR A 187 23.65 2.15 -6.84
CA THR A 187 24.60 1.26 -7.53
C THR A 187 25.38 1.95 -8.64
N GLN A 188 25.03 3.19 -9.00
CA GLN A 188 25.53 3.93 -10.17
C GLN A 188 25.45 3.12 -11.48
N ARG A 189 24.40 2.30 -11.62
CA ARG A 189 24.21 1.40 -12.76
C ARG A 189 22.79 1.52 -13.30
N ALA A 190 22.67 1.67 -14.62
CA ALA A 190 21.37 1.64 -15.30
C ALA A 190 20.69 0.26 -15.20
N SER A 191 21.48 -0.82 -15.13
CA SER A 191 21.01 -2.20 -15.00
C SER A 191 21.69 -2.90 -13.80
N PRO A 192 21.13 -2.78 -12.59
CA PRO A 192 21.65 -3.45 -11.40
C PRO A 192 21.61 -4.98 -11.51
N SER A 193 22.65 -5.67 -11.03
CA SER A 193 22.75 -7.14 -11.07
C SER A 193 21.76 -7.81 -10.12
N LYS A 194 21.55 -9.12 -10.28
CA LYS A 194 20.69 -9.92 -9.39
C LYS A 194 21.13 -9.81 -7.92
N GLU A 195 22.42 -9.98 -7.67
CA GLU A 195 23.00 -9.86 -6.32
C GLU A 195 22.78 -8.47 -5.70
N GLN A 196 22.91 -7.41 -6.51
CA GLN A 196 22.63 -6.04 -6.05
C GLN A 196 21.16 -5.86 -5.69
N ARG A 197 20.25 -6.42 -6.49
CA ARG A 197 18.80 -6.40 -6.22
C ARG A 197 18.46 -7.15 -4.93
N GLU A 198 19.06 -8.32 -4.71
CA GLU A 198 18.85 -9.12 -3.50
C GLU A 198 19.35 -8.39 -2.25
N LYS A 199 20.55 -7.79 -2.29
CA LYS A 199 21.08 -6.98 -1.19
C LYS A 199 20.20 -5.76 -0.90
N PHE A 200 19.60 -5.17 -1.93
CA PHE A 200 18.75 -3.99 -1.79
C PHE A 200 17.37 -4.27 -1.21
N VAL A 201 16.93 -5.54 -1.14
CA VAL A 201 15.66 -5.90 -0.51
C VAL A 201 15.60 -5.42 0.94
N THR A 202 16.73 -5.48 1.67
CA THR A 202 16.80 -5.00 3.06
C THR A 202 16.42 -3.52 3.19
N VAL A 203 16.79 -2.68 2.20
CA VAL A 203 16.42 -1.26 2.14
C VAL A 203 14.92 -1.10 1.82
N THR A 204 14.36 -1.98 0.98
CA THR A 204 12.95 -1.91 0.59
C THR A 204 11.98 -2.37 1.68
N GLU A 205 12.45 -3.21 2.61
CA GLU A 205 11.66 -3.78 3.71
C GLU A 205 11.84 -3.03 5.04
N ASP A 206 12.84 -2.15 5.15
CA ASP A 206 13.08 -1.35 6.35
C ASP A 206 12.05 -0.20 6.47
N CYS A 207 11.00 -0.44 7.24
CA CYS A 207 9.95 0.53 7.52
C CYS A 207 10.43 1.74 8.35
N MET A 208 11.47 1.58 9.17
CA MET A 208 12.02 2.70 9.95
C MET A 208 12.79 3.65 9.02
N LEU A 209 13.62 3.10 8.12
CA LEU A 209 14.32 3.88 7.10
C LEU A 209 13.33 4.60 6.17
N LEU A 210 12.28 3.91 5.72
CA LEU A 210 11.19 4.53 4.97
C LEU A 210 10.53 5.66 5.78
N GLY A 211 10.25 5.43 7.06
CA GLY A 211 9.63 6.40 7.96
C GLY A 211 10.45 7.69 8.08
N VAL A 212 11.76 7.58 8.25
CA VAL A 212 12.67 8.74 8.25
C VAL A 212 12.61 9.50 6.93
N GLY A 213 12.64 8.79 5.79
CA GLY A 213 12.53 9.40 4.46
C GLY A 213 11.21 10.14 4.25
N VAL A 214 10.09 9.54 4.67
CA VAL A 214 8.75 10.15 4.62
C VAL A 214 8.71 11.44 5.43
N ILE A 215 9.23 11.41 6.67
CA ILE A 215 9.25 12.59 7.55
C ILE A 215 10.12 13.69 6.95
N ALA A 216 11.30 13.35 6.42
CA ALA A 216 12.18 14.32 5.79
C ALA A 216 11.51 15.04 4.60
N VAL A 217 10.78 14.30 3.75
CA VAL A 217 10.02 14.88 2.64
C VAL A 217 8.84 15.72 3.14
N ALA A 218 8.10 15.25 4.14
CA ALA A 218 7.00 16.02 4.73
C ALA A 218 7.48 17.34 5.36
N VAL A 219 8.62 17.32 6.03
CA VAL A 219 9.30 18.51 6.57
C VAL A 219 9.67 19.47 5.44
N PHE A 220 10.29 18.97 4.36
CA PHE A 220 10.62 19.78 3.20
C PHE A 220 9.39 20.47 2.59
N ILE A 221 8.29 19.72 2.38
CA ILE A 221 7.02 20.26 1.88
C ILE A 221 6.44 21.33 2.81
N LEU A 222 6.52 21.13 4.12
CA LEU A 222 6.01 22.10 5.09
C LEU A 222 6.79 23.41 5.02
N TYR A 223 8.13 23.35 4.95
CA TYR A 223 8.97 24.53 4.94
C TYR A 223 8.99 25.25 3.59
N ILE A 224 8.94 24.55 2.45
CA ILE A 224 8.87 25.21 1.14
C ILE A 224 7.57 26.02 0.99
N ARG A 225 6.43 25.46 1.44
CA ARG A 225 5.14 26.18 1.46
C ARG A 225 5.19 27.41 2.37
N LYS A 226 5.86 27.31 3.52
CA LYS A 226 6.05 28.45 4.43
C LYS A 226 6.88 29.54 3.75
N TRP A 227 7.94 29.17 3.04
CA TRP A 227 8.77 30.10 2.28
C TRP A 227 7.98 30.81 1.16
N GLU A 228 7.17 30.08 0.39
CA GLU A 228 6.31 30.66 -0.66
C GLU A 228 5.26 31.63 -0.11
N GLN A 229 4.69 31.34 1.06
CA GLN A 229 3.76 32.26 1.74
C GLN A 229 4.46 33.54 2.22
N VAL A 230 5.70 33.43 2.70
CA VAL A 230 6.50 34.59 3.10
C VAL A 230 6.83 35.43 1.88
N THR A 231 7.31 34.86 0.77
CA THR A 231 7.67 35.63 -0.44
C THR A 231 6.45 36.30 -1.08
N SER A 232 5.30 35.62 -1.15
CA SER A 232 4.05 36.21 -1.65
C SER A 232 3.52 37.34 -0.77
N SER A 233 3.62 37.23 0.56
CA SER A 233 3.23 38.31 1.48
C SER A 233 4.12 39.54 1.30
N HIS A 234 5.43 39.35 1.10
CA HIS A 234 6.37 40.45 0.89
C HIS A 234 6.16 41.18 -0.45
N THR A 235 5.80 40.45 -1.52
CA THR A 235 5.48 41.07 -2.82
C THR A 235 4.16 41.86 -2.76
N HIS A 236 3.16 41.39 -2.02
CA HIS A 236 1.93 42.16 -1.78
C HIS A 236 2.18 43.44 -0.97
N THR A 237 3.03 43.42 0.07
CA THR A 237 3.39 44.63 0.82
C THR A 237 4.21 45.62 -0.01
N LEU A 238 5.07 45.16 -0.93
CA LEU A 238 5.79 46.04 -1.85
C LEU A 238 4.87 46.72 -2.88
N HIS A 239 3.78 46.07 -3.28
CA HIS A 239 2.79 46.65 -4.18
C HIS A 239 1.86 47.67 -3.51
N LEU A 240 1.66 47.58 -2.19
CA LEU A 240 0.88 48.55 -1.41
C LEU A 240 1.69 49.79 -0.99
N MET A 241 3.01 49.79 -1.21
CA MET A 241 3.92 50.90 -0.90
C MET A 241 4.35 51.71 -2.15
N LYS A 242 3.66 51.53 -3.29
CA LYS A 242 3.79 52.36 -4.51
C LYS A 242 2.47 53.07 -4.80
#